data_AF-A0A1M5U5N1-F1
#
_entry.id   AF-A0A1M5U5N1-F1
#
_cell.length_a   1.000
_cell.length_b   1.000
_cell.length_c   1.000
_cell.angle_alpha   90.00
_cell.angle_beta   90.00
_cell.angle_gamma   90.00
#
_symmetry.space_group_name_H-M   'P 1'
#
loop_
_entity.id
_entity.type
_entity.pdbx_description
1 polymer ?
#
loop_
_entity_poly.entity_id
_entity_poly.type
_entity_poly.pdbx_seq_one_letter_code
_entity_poly.pdbx_strand_id
1 'polypeptide(L)'
;MRAPPREGAVAIRFAVILAVLALIGIAGVWLFAGRQLVLLLDCIATGPAEALPVGAYVYWPPSLKIGDAKMYLSGLDGNPVNIRYDVDAAGRLTLRALGHAFPLGTRIGRPPVDGRPDIPFAADDGDDVVFSRDRSLIAWPTPFEMNWMTGHSPSWRRNLYYRLHWHKRSGESFDLVWRLEEGLYRDDGWSEASGLGTTGLIDYSIIGPADSSVESVEQYLRRTKGWFDGDFRLEPAGVSPDGCCDVVRAIHRFDEAGVQPGGGLSVELLLDRRTHGIKQERAMQ
;
A
#
# COMPACT_ATOMS: atom_id res chain seq x y z
N MET A 1 33.95 64.13 28.80
CA MET A 1 32.83 63.63 27.98
C MET A 1 33.00 62.13 27.80
N ARG A 2 32.21 61.30 28.51
CA ARG A 2 32.14 59.86 28.25
C ARG A 2 31.08 59.63 27.17
N ALA A 3 31.46 58.99 26.08
CA ALA A 3 30.50 58.55 25.07
C ALA A 3 29.50 57.56 25.72
N PRO A 4 28.19 57.67 25.45
CA PRO A 4 27.20 56.71 25.95
C PRO A 4 27.46 55.32 25.34
N PRO A 5 27.04 54.25 26.03
CA PRO A 5 27.60 52.91 25.85
C PRO A 5 27.15 52.27 24.54
N ARG A 6 28.07 51.51 23.92
CA ARG A 6 27.88 50.66 22.72
C ARG A 6 26.98 49.44 22.96
N GLU A 7 26.09 49.49 23.96
CA GLU A 7 25.29 48.35 24.43
C GLU A 7 24.26 47.91 23.40
N GLY A 8 23.58 48.85 22.72
CA GLY A 8 22.63 48.52 21.65
C GLY A 8 23.28 47.83 20.45
N ALA A 9 24.49 48.24 20.07
CA ALA A 9 25.21 47.63 18.95
C ALA A 9 25.69 46.20 19.26
N VAL A 10 26.03 45.92 20.52
CA VAL A 10 26.41 44.58 20.98
C VAL A 10 25.17 43.67 21.05
N ALA A 11 24.07 44.14 21.64
CA ALA A 11 22.81 43.39 21.69
C ALA A 11 22.26 43.05 20.30
N ILE A 12 22.30 43.99 19.36
CA ILE A 12 21.89 43.76 17.96
C ILE A 12 22.79 42.71 17.29
N ARG A 13 24.11 42.79 17.48
CA ARG A 13 25.03 41.78 16.92
C ARG A 13 24.77 40.38 17.47
N PHE A 14 24.54 40.26 18.79
CA PHE A 14 24.18 38.99 19.40
C PHE A 14 22.85 38.46 18.86
N ALA A 15 21.83 39.31 18.73
CA ALA A 15 20.54 38.92 18.15
C ALA A 15 20.69 38.43 16.71
N VAL A 16 21.48 39.11 15.88
CA VAL A 16 21.75 38.69 14.49
C VAL A 16 22.48 37.35 14.45
N ILE A 17 23.50 37.15 15.29
CA ILE A 17 24.23 35.87 15.36
C ILE A 17 23.28 34.73 15.74
N LEU A 18 22.44 34.92 16.75
CA LEU A 18 21.45 33.91 17.16
C LEU A 18 20.43 33.63 16.05
N ALA A 19 19.95 34.65 15.35
CA ALA A 19 19.03 34.48 14.23
C ALA A 19 19.68 33.67 13.09
N VAL A 20 20.94 33.96 12.76
CA VAL A 20 21.69 33.21 11.73
C VAL A 20 21.91 31.76 12.16
N LEU A 21 22.31 31.52 13.41
CA LEU A 21 22.48 30.16 13.94
C LEU A 21 21.15 29.38 13.94
N ALA A 22 20.05 30.04 14.30
CA ALA A 22 18.71 29.44 14.24
C ALA A 22 18.32 29.09 12.80
N LEU A 23 18.56 29.98 11.83
CA LEU A 23 18.31 29.72 10.41
C LEU A 23 19.15 28.54 9.88
N ILE A 24 20.42 28.47 10.24
CA ILE A 24 21.29 27.34 9.89
C ILE A 24 20.78 26.05 10.53
N GLY A 25 20.35 26.11 11.79
CA GLY A 25 19.75 24.98 12.49
C GLY A 25 18.48 24.48 11.79
N ILE A 26 17.57 25.38 11.43
CA ILE A 26 16.34 25.07 10.70
C ILE A 26 16.66 24.46 9.32
N ALA A 27 17.60 25.05 8.58
CA ALA A 27 18.03 24.53 7.29
C ALA A 27 18.65 23.13 7.43
N GLY A 28 19.49 22.91 8.45
CA GLY A 28 20.05 21.59 8.77
C GLY A 28 18.97 20.57 9.05
N VAL A 29 18.00 20.90 9.92
CA VAL A 29 16.85 20.04 10.21
C VAL A 29 16.06 19.75 8.93
N TRP A 30 15.83 20.74 8.07
CA TRP A 30 15.11 20.55 6.82
C TRP A 30 15.85 19.63 5.84
N LEU A 31 17.18 19.72 5.77
CA LEU A 31 18.01 18.88 4.90
C LEU A 31 18.05 17.42 5.37
N PHE A 32 18.12 17.17 6.68
CA PHE A 32 18.30 15.82 7.23
C PHE A 32 16.99 15.15 7.67
N ALA A 33 15.98 15.92 8.04
CA ALA A 33 14.70 15.43 8.53
C ALA A 33 13.49 15.94 7.71
N GLY A 34 13.73 16.66 6.60
CA GLY A 34 12.68 17.25 5.77
C GLY A 34 11.61 16.25 5.36
N ARG A 35 12.01 15.04 4.92
CA ARG A 35 11.06 13.97 4.58
C ARG A 35 10.14 13.60 5.74
N GLN A 36 10.68 13.44 6.96
CA GLN A 36 9.88 13.06 8.13
C GLN A 36 8.93 14.18 8.55
N LEU A 37 9.38 15.42 8.45
CA LEU A 37 8.54 16.59 8.70
C LEU A 37 7.41 16.71 7.68
N VAL A 38 7.68 16.48 6.40
CA VAL A 38 6.66 16.46 5.34
C VAL A 38 5.64 15.35 5.60
N LEU A 39 6.09 14.14 5.96
CA LEU A 39 5.19 13.04 6.30
C LEU A 39 4.28 13.36 7.48
N LEU A 40 4.82 14.00 8.51
CA LEU A 40 4.02 14.43 9.67
C LEU A 40 2.99 15.49 9.30
N LEU A 41 3.35 16.42 8.41
CA LEU A 41 2.42 17.42 7.90
C LEU A 41 1.36 16.83 6.98
N ASP A 42 1.72 15.85 6.15
CA ASP A 42 0.81 15.14 5.26
C ASP A 42 -0.29 14.38 6.03
N CYS A 43 -0.03 13.96 7.28
CA CYS A 43 -1.06 13.41 8.16
C CYS A 43 -2.14 14.43 8.56
N ILE A 44 -1.81 15.73 8.52
CA ILE A 44 -2.73 16.82 8.87
C ILE A 44 -3.43 17.33 7.61
N ALA A 45 -2.67 17.60 6.55
CA ALA A 45 -3.21 18.13 5.30
C ALA A 45 -2.30 17.82 4.12
N THR A 46 -2.92 17.40 3.03
CA THR A 46 -2.32 17.35 1.69
C THR A 46 -2.84 18.51 0.84
N GLY A 47 -2.21 18.72 -0.31
CA GLY A 47 -2.71 19.62 -1.34
C GLY A 47 -4.07 19.18 -1.90
N PRO A 48 -4.68 19.99 -2.76
CA PRO A 48 -6.01 19.71 -3.32
C PRO A 48 -6.01 18.40 -4.09
N ALA A 49 -7.08 17.63 -3.90
CA ALA A 49 -7.32 16.39 -4.60
C ALA A 49 -7.71 16.62 -6.05
N GLU A 50 -7.00 15.98 -6.96
CA GLU A 50 -7.31 15.91 -8.38
C GLU A 50 -8.08 14.61 -8.65
N ALA A 51 -9.31 14.73 -9.15
CA ALA A 51 -10.07 13.56 -9.59
C ALA A 51 -9.43 12.97 -10.85
N LEU A 52 -9.20 11.66 -10.82
CA LEU A 52 -8.62 10.89 -11.93
C LEU A 52 -9.70 10.11 -12.66
N PRO A 53 -9.52 9.83 -13.95
CA PRO A 53 -10.49 9.08 -14.74
C PRO A 53 -10.65 7.65 -14.20
N VAL A 54 -11.91 7.25 -14.05
CA VAL A 54 -12.34 5.89 -13.70
C VAL A 54 -13.05 5.24 -14.90
N GLY A 55 -13.15 3.91 -14.95
CA GLY A 55 -13.98 3.19 -15.94
C GLY A 55 -13.30 2.06 -16.70
N ALA A 56 -11.96 1.93 -16.63
CA ALA A 56 -11.26 0.74 -17.06
C ALA A 56 -10.53 0.12 -15.87
N TYR A 57 -11.01 -1.04 -15.41
CA TYR A 57 -10.41 -1.74 -14.29
C TYR A 57 -9.77 -3.03 -14.75
N VAL A 58 -8.49 -3.20 -14.43
CA VAL A 58 -7.76 -4.44 -14.69
C VAL A 58 -7.04 -4.84 -13.42
N TYR A 59 -7.39 -6.02 -12.91
CA TYR A 59 -6.57 -6.65 -11.89
C TYR A 59 -5.38 -7.31 -12.57
N TRP A 60 -4.18 -6.85 -12.26
CA TRP A 60 -2.91 -7.36 -12.78
C TRP A 60 -2.03 -7.72 -11.59
N PRO A 61 -2.18 -8.92 -11.00
CA PRO A 61 -1.56 -9.25 -9.73
C PRO A 61 -0.03 -9.04 -9.77
N PRO A 62 0.55 -8.41 -8.73
CA PRO A 62 -0.05 -7.92 -7.47
C PRO A 62 -0.52 -6.46 -7.54
N SER A 63 -0.99 -5.98 -8.68
CA SER A 63 -1.37 -4.58 -8.94
C SER A 63 -2.83 -4.46 -9.34
N LEU A 64 -3.41 -3.29 -9.08
CA LEU A 64 -4.69 -2.85 -9.59
C LEU A 64 -4.47 -1.70 -10.58
N LYS A 65 -4.96 -1.85 -11.80
CA LYS A 65 -4.95 -0.79 -12.81
C LYS A 65 -6.33 -0.15 -12.88
N ILE A 66 -6.37 1.18 -12.78
CA ILE A 66 -7.58 2.01 -12.80
C ILE A 66 -7.36 3.13 -13.82
N GLY A 67 -8.10 3.10 -14.91
CA GLY A 67 -7.80 3.95 -16.07
C GLY A 67 -6.39 3.65 -16.57
N ASP A 68 -5.53 4.67 -16.61
CA ASP A 68 -4.11 4.51 -16.99
C ASP A 68 -3.18 4.30 -15.80
N ALA A 69 -3.67 4.46 -14.57
CA ALA A 69 -2.86 4.36 -13.36
C ALA A 69 -2.70 2.90 -12.95
N LYS A 70 -1.45 2.41 -12.85
CA LYS A 70 -1.12 1.07 -12.33
C LYS A 70 -0.60 1.21 -10.90
N MET A 71 -1.34 0.66 -9.94
CA MET A 71 -1.04 0.76 -8.51
C MET A 71 -0.71 -0.61 -7.92
N TYR A 72 0.44 -0.74 -7.26
CA TYR A 72 0.89 -1.98 -6.64
C TYR A 72 0.19 -2.20 -5.29
N LEU A 73 -0.31 -3.41 -5.03
CA LEU A 73 -0.87 -3.83 -3.73
C LEU A 73 0.20 -4.39 -2.79
N SER A 74 1.44 -3.95 -2.96
CA SER A 74 2.57 -4.23 -2.07
C SER A 74 2.77 -3.06 -1.11
N GLY A 75 3.28 -3.37 0.08
CA GLY A 75 3.69 -2.35 1.04
C GLY A 75 4.87 -1.54 0.53
N LEU A 76 5.25 -0.53 1.31
CA LEU A 76 6.41 0.32 1.02
C LEU A 76 7.71 -0.48 0.90
N ASP A 77 7.84 -1.57 1.65
CA ASP A 77 8.98 -2.49 1.66
C ASP A 77 9.02 -3.41 0.42
N GLY A 78 8.03 -3.32 -0.47
CA GLY A 78 7.89 -4.19 -1.63
C GLY A 78 7.31 -5.56 -1.28
N ASN A 79 7.04 -5.85 0.00
CA ASN A 79 6.42 -7.09 0.39
C ASN A 79 4.93 -7.07 0.05
N PRO A 80 4.35 -8.21 -0.36
CA PRO A 80 2.91 -8.28 -0.65
C PRO A 80 2.10 -7.99 0.61
N VAL A 81 1.09 -7.13 0.49
CA VAL A 81 0.08 -6.96 1.55
C VAL A 81 -0.87 -8.15 1.51
N ASN A 82 -1.51 -8.49 2.64
CA ASN A 82 -2.49 -9.58 2.74
C ASN A 82 -3.84 -9.23 2.08
N ILE A 83 -3.78 -8.74 0.83
CA ILE A 83 -4.94 -8.51 -0.04
C ILE A 83 -4.93 -9.63 -1.07
N ARG A 84 -5.95 -10.47 -1.02
CA ARG A 84 -6.17 -11.56 -1.97
C ARG A 84 -7.25 -11.18 -2.95
N TYR A 85 -7.25 -11.89 -4.07
CA TYR A 85 -8.33 -11.87 -5.02
C TYR A 85 -8.83 -13.29 -5.23
N ASP A 86 -10.10 -13.41 -5.55
CA ASP A 86 -10.75 -14.64 -5.92
C ASP A 86 -11.65 -14.34 -7.11
N VAL A 87 -11.76 -15.30 -8.04
CA VAL A 87 -12.68 -15.22 -9.16
C VAL A 87 -13.59 -16.42 -9.07
N ASP A 88 -14.88 -16.15 -8.81
CA ASP A 88 -15.85 -17.22 -8.70
C ASP A 88 -16.16 -17.86 -10.07
N ALA A 89 -16.93 -18.95 -10.05
CA ALA A 89 -17.33 -19.65 -11.27
C ALA A 89 -18.19 -18.80 -12.22
N ALA A 90 -18.81 -17.73 -11.73
CA ALA A 90 -19.55 -16.76 -12.53
C ALA A 90 -18.64 -15.66 -13.12
N GLY A 91 -17.35 -15.67 -12.79
CA GLY A 91 -16.38 -14.67 -13.22
C GLY A 91 -16.40 -13.40 -12.37
N ARG A 92 -17.01 -13.41 -11.18
CA ARG A 92 -17.01 -12.26 -10.28
C ARG A 92 -15.70 -12.20 -9.53
N LEU A 93 -15.02 -11.06 -9.66
CA LEU A 93 -13.78 -10.76 -8.95
C LEU A 93 -14.14 -10.23 -7.56
N THR A 94 -13.56 -10.84 -6.53
CA THR A 94 -13.73 -10.45 -5.13
C THR A 94 -12.36 -10.23 -4.50
N LEU A 95 -12.16 -9.07 -3.89
CA LEU A 95 -11.00 -8.83 -3.03
C LEU A 95 -11.29 -9.31 -1.62
N ARG A 96 -10.28 -9.89 -0.98
CA ARG A 96 -10.36 -10.34 0.40
C ARG A 96 -9.19 -9.77 1.17
N ALA A 97 -9.47 -9.05 2.24
CA ALA A 97 -8.45 -8.52 3.14
C ALA A 97 -9.06 -8.29 4.53
N LEU A 98 -8.24 -8.35 5.58
CA LEU A 98 -8.68 -8.08 6.96
C LEU A 98 -9.89 -8.93 7.41
N GLY A 99 -10.00 -10.18 6.93
CA GLY A 99 -11.15 -11.04 7.23
C GLY A 99 -12.47 -10.61 6.57
N HIS A 100 -12.46 -9.66 5.63
CA HIS A 100 -13.63 -9.22 4.89
C HIS A 100 -13.50 -9.52 3.40
N ALA A 101 -14.64 -9.74 2.74
CA ALA A 101 -14.72 -9.88 1.30
C ALA A 101 -15.42 -8.66 0.68
N PHE A 102 -14.83 -8.11 -0.38
CA PHE A 102 -15.37 -7.01 -1.16
C PHE A 102 -15.48 -7.43 -2.62
N PRO A 103 -16.70 -7.62 -3.16
CA PRO A 103 -16.86 -7.92 -4.58
C PRO A 103 -16.45 -6.70 -5.39
N LEU A 104 -15.45 -6.80 -6.27
CA LEU A 104 -15.07 -5.71 -7.15
C LEU A 104 -16.08 -5.57 -8.30
N GLY A 105 -16.43 -6.69 -8.93
CA GLY A 105 -17.41 -6.73 -10.00
C GLY A 105 -17.17 -7.90 -10.96
N THR A 106 -17.78 -7.84 -12.14
CA THR A 106 -17.78 -8.97 -13.07
C THR A 106 -16.67 -8.87 -14.10
N ARG A 107 -15.92 -9.95 -14.30
CA ARG A 107 -14.89 -10.07 -15.33
C ARG A 107 -15.47 -9.77 -16.71
N ILE A 108 -14.71 -9.01 -17.49
CA ILE A 108 -15.00 -8.74 -18.90
C ILE A 108 -14.19 -9.70 -19.77
N GLY A 109 -14.86 -10.42 -20.66
CA GLY A 109 -14.19 -11.28 -21.64
C GLY A 109 -13.61 -12.58 -21.06
N ARG A 110 -13.02 -13.40 -21.96
CA ARG A 110 -12.51 -14.73 -21.61
C ARG A 110 -11.12 -14.66 -20.95
N PRO A 111 -10.73 -15.68 -20.15
CA PRO A 111 -9.34 -15.92 -19.75
C PRO A 111 -8.38 -15.76 -20.94
N PRO A 112 -7.30 -14.96 -20.81
CA PRO A 112 -6.24 -14.97 -21.80
C PRO A 112 -5.73 -16.40 -21.99
N VAL A 113 -5.64 -16.84 -23.24
CA VAL A 113 -5.10 -18.17 -23.62
C VAL A 113 -3.62 -18.30 -23.20
N ASP A 114 -2.95 -17.15 -23.05
CA ASP A 114 -1.52 -17.00 -22.85
C ASP A 114 -1.09 -17.17 -21.38
N GLY A 115 -2.00 -17.55 -20.48
CA GLY A 115 -1.72 -17.75 -19.06
C GLY A 115 -1.42 -16.47 -18.26
N ARG A 116 -1.60 -15.28 -18.86
CA ARG A 116 -1.44 -14.00 -18.16
C ARG A 116 -2.62 -13.75 -17.19
N PRO A 117 -2.35 -13.30 -15.96
CA PRO A 117 -3.38 -13.12 -14.93
C PRO A 117 -4.09 -11.75 -15.03
N ASP A 118 -4.07 -11.10 -16.18
CA ASP A 118 -4.74 -9.82 -16.38
C ASP A 118 -6.26 -10.09 -16.45
N ILE A 119 -6.98 -9.59 -15.44
CA ILE A 119 -8.41 -9.81 -15.31
C ILE A 119 -9.08 -8.45 -15.44
N PRO A 120 -9.45 -8.05 -16.67
CA PRO A 120 -10.30 -6.88 -16.86
C PRO A 120 -11.68 -7.17 -16.25
N PHE A 121 -12.26 -6.18 -15.58
CA PHE A 121 -13.57 -6.30 -14.94
C PHE A 121 -14.34 -4.98 -15.00
N ALA A 122 -15.67 -5.08 -14.91
CA ALA A 122 -16.56 -3.95 -14.78
C ALA A 122 -16.98 -3.81 -13.31
N ALA A 123 -17.05 -2.57 -12.84
CA ALA A 123 -17.76 -2.26 -11.59
C ALA A 123 -19.23 -2.69 -11.68
N ASP A 124 -19.86 -2.96 -10.54
CA ASP A 124 -21.27 -3.29 -10.54
C ASP A 124 -22.11 -2.02 -10.80
N ASP A 125 -23.29 -2.18 -11.39
CA ASP A 125 -24.17 -1.05 -11.70
C ASP A 125 -24.59 -0.33 -10.42
N GLY A 126 -24.32 0.98 -10.36
CA GLY A 126 -24.65 1.83 -9.22
C GLY A 126 -23.56 1.88 -8.14
N ASP A 127 -22.39 1.32 -8.40
CA ASP A 127 -21.18 1.59 -7.61
C ASP A 127 -20.75 3.05 -7.75
N ASP A 128 -20.33 3.64 -6.63
CA ASP A 128 -19.67 4.93 -6.60
C ASP A 128 -18.16 4.70 -6.43
N VAL A 129 -17.40 4.98 -7.49
CA VAL A 129 -15.95 4.79 -7.51
C VAL A 129 -15.27 6.12 -7.73
N VAL A 130 -14.57 6.58 -6.69
CA VAL A 130 -13.80 7.82 -6.71
C VAL A 130 -12.32 7.45 -6.67
N PHE A 131 -11.59 7.88 -7.69
CA PHE A 131 -10.14 7.77 -7.73
C PHE A 131 -9.55 9.17 -7.80
N SER A 132 -8.67 9.51 -6.85
CA SER A 132 -8.06 10.82 -6.77
C SER A 132 -6.56 10.74 -6.53
N ARG A 133 -5.90 11.84 -6.84
CA ARG A 133 -4.49 12.05 -6.53
C ARG A 133 -4.30 13.39 -5.84
N ASP A 134 -3.57 13.36 -4.75
CA ASP A 134 -3.18 14.54 -3.97
C ASP A 134 -1.66 14.59 -3.87
N ARG A 135 -1.12 15.74 -3.46
CA ARG A 135 0.33 15.96 -3.34
C ARG A 135 0.65 16.52 -1.96
N SER A 136 1.86 16.29 -1.44
CA SER A 136 2.33 17.02 -0.24
C SER A 136 2.26 18.52 -0.46
N LEU A 137 1.90 19.27 0.59
CA LEU A 137 1.86 20.74 0.55
C LEU A 137 3.24 21.36 0.35
N ILE A 138 4.27 20.70 0.89
CA ILE A 138 5.66 21.13 0.81
C ILE A 138 6.54 20.00 0.34
N ALA A 139 7.58 20.35 -0.43
CA ALA A 139 8.61 19.43 -0.89
C ALA A 139 9.85 19.54 0.03
N TRP A 140 10.66 18.50 0.12
CA TRP A 140 11.95 18.53 0.82
C TRP A 140 13.12 18.46 -0.16
N PRO A 141 14.28 19.07 0.15
CA PRO A 141 15.45 19.05 -0.71
C PRO A 141 16.20 17.72 -0.58
N THR A 142 16.83 17.27 -1.66
CA THR A 142 17.61 16.02 -1.72
C THR A 142 19.04 16.25 -2.27
N PRO A 143 19.83 17.19 -1.73
CA PRO A 143 21.10 17.61 -2.32
C PRO A 143 22.20 16.53 -2.27
N PHE A 144 22.04 15.52 -1.42
CA PHE A 144 23.00 14.43 -1.26
C PHE A 144 22.63 13.17 -2.06
N GLU A 145 21.46 13.17 -2.71
CA GLU A 145 21.09 12.11 -3.63
C GLU A 145 21.74 12.40 -4.98
N MET A 146 22.90 11.78 -5.23
CA MET A 146 23.62 11.91 -6.49
C MET A 146 23.76 10.53 -7.14
N ASN A 147 23.13 10.37 -8.30
CA ASN A 147 23.34 9.22 -9.18
C ASN A 147 24.53 9.52 -10.10
N TRP A 148 25.71 9.06 -9.70
CA TRP A 148 26.94 9.25 -10.46
C TRP A 148 26.96 8.50 -11.81
N MET A 149 26.10 7.49 -11.99
CA MET A 149 26.06 6.71 -13.24
C MET A 149 25.24 7.40 -14.34
N THR A 150 24.15 8.07 -13.99
CA THR A 150 23.26 8.70 -14.98
C THR A 150 23.28 10.22 -14.93
N GLY A 151 23.80 10.83 -13.87
CA GLY A 151 23.71 12.27 -13.60
C GLY A 151 22.27 12.76 -13.33
N HIS A 152 21.30 11.84 -13.32
CA HIS A 152 19.88 12.15 -13.18
C HIS A 152 19.49 11.97 -11.71
N SER A 153 19.27 13.08 -11.01
CA SER A 153 18.94 13.07 -9.59
C SER A 153 17.98 14.20 -9.23
N PRO A 154 17.02 13.93 -8.35
CA PRO A 154 16.06 14.94 -7.96
C PRO A 154 16.74 15.96 -7.05
N SER A 155 16.48 17.24 -7.31
CA SER A 155 16.91 18.34 -6.44
C SER A 155 16.00 18.49 -5.21
N TRP A 156 14.73 18.14 -5.40
CA TRP A 156 13.68 18.11 -4.38
C TRP A 156 12.79 16.90 -4.59
N ARG A 157 12.13 16.46 -3.52
CA ARG A 157 11.09 15.43 -3.57
C ARG A 157 9.84 15.87 -2.82
N ARG A 158 8.70 15.29 -3.20
CA ARG A 158 7.43 15.40 -2.46
C ARG A 158 6.67 14.07 -2.55
N ASN A 159 5.73 13.84 -1.63
CA ASN A 159 4.89 12.65 -1.72
C ASN A 159 3.69 12.92 -2.65
N LEU A 160 3.30 11.87 -3.37
CA LEU A 160 2.02 11.75 -4.06
C LEU A 160 1.16 10.75 -3.31
N TYR A 161 -0.13 11.05 -3.17
CA TYR A 161 -1.10 10.16 -2.57
C TYR A 161 -2.16 9.81 -3.59
N TYR A 162 -2.23 8.54 -3.98
CA TYR A 162 -3.34 8.03 -4.77
C TYR A 162 -4.36 7.42 -3.81
N ARG A 163 -5.62 7.81 -3.97
CA ARG A 163 -6.72 7.35 -3.12
C ARG A 163 -7.79 6.75 -4.00
N LEU A 164 -8.17 5.52 -3.68
CA LEU A 164 -9.35 4.88 -4.23
C LEU A 164 -10.37 4.73 -3.13
N HIS A 165 -11.57 5.25 -3.37
CA HIS A 165 -12.75 5.03 -2.57
C HIS A 165 -13.77 4.32 -3.45
N TRP A 166 -14.18 3.11 -3.07
CA TRP A 166 -15.16 2.32 -3.79
C TRP A 166 -16.32 2.00 -2.86
N HIS A 167 -17.50 2.51 -3.18
CA HIS A 167 -18.72 2.25 -2.43
C HIS A 167 -19.72 1.46 -3.28
N LYS A 168 -20.24 0.37 -2.72
CA LYS A 168 -21.32 -0.41 -3.32
C LYS A 168 -22.66 0.20 -2.93
N ARG A 169 -23.64 0.08 -3.81
CA ARG A 169 -25.03 0.45 -3.49
C ARG A 169 -25.59 -0.29 -2.27
N SER A 170 -25.12 -1.50 -2.01
CA SER A 170 -25.50 -2.32 -0.85
C SER A 170 -24.88 -1.87 0.47
N GLY A 171 -23.95 -0.90 0.45
CA GLY A 171 -23.35 -0.29 1.63
C GLY A 171 -21.94 -0.78 1.96
N GLU A 172 -21.42 -1.79 1.27
CA GLU A 172 -20.01 -2.17 1.38
C GLU A 172 -19.10 -1.06 0.85
N SER A 173 -17.92 -0.90 1.45
CA SER A 173 -16.89 0.00 0.95
C SER A 173 -15.51 -0.63 0.97
N PHE A 174 -14.66 -0.12 0.08
CA PHE A 174 -13.26 -0.47 0.01
C PHE A 174 -12.45 0.77 -0.27
N ASP A 175 -11.45 1.02 0.57
CA ASP A 175 -10.58 2.17 0.49
C ASP A 175 -9.13 1.70 0.37
N LEU A 176 -8.38 2.31 -0.54
CA LEU A 176 -6.95 2.08 -0.73
C LEU A 176 -6.22 3.41 -0.82
N VAL A 177 -5.09 3.50 -0.12
CA VAL A 177 -4.21 4.67 -0.17
C VAL A 177 -2.80 4.20 -0.52
N TRP A 178 -2.31 4.67 -1.66
CA TRP A 178 -0.91 4.51 -2.06
C TRP A 178 -0.16 5.80 -1.84
N ARG A 179 1.09 5.69 -1.39
CA ARG A 179 2.04 6.79 -1.40
C ARG A 179 3.12 6.50 -2.42
N LEU A 180 3.34 7.45 -3.32
CA LEU A 180 4.47 7.49 -4.25
C LEU A 180 5.32 8.74 -3.95
N GLU A 181 6.48 8.86 -4.59
CA GLU A 181 7.30 10.06 -4.53
C GLU A 181 7.38 10.70 -5.92
N GLU A 182 7.39 12.03 -5.98
CA GLU A 182 7.74 12.82 -7.16
C GLU A 182 9.08 13.51 -6.92
N GLY A 183 9.99 13.40 -7.88
CA GLY A 183 11.28 14.10 -7.89
C GLY A 183 11.25 15.31 -8.82
N LEU A 184 11.86 16.41 -8.40
CA LEU A 184 12.12 17.58 -9.25
C LEU A 184 13.48 17.45 -9.92
N TYR A 185 13.47 17.08 -11.20
CA TYR A 185 14.64 16.94 -12.04
C TYR A 185 14.88 18.21 -12.85
N ARG A 186 16.14 18.45 -13.20
CA ARG A 186 16.56 19.66 -13.93
C ARG A 186 15.90 19.77 -15.31
N ASP A 187 15.82 18.66 -16.02
CA ASP A 187 15.39 18.64 -17.43
C ASP A 187 13.91 18.25 -17.59
N ASP A 188 13.40 17.38 -16.70
CA ASP A 188 12.04 16.83 -16.80
C ASP A 188 11.02 17.52 -15.87
N GLY A 189 11.49 18.39 -14.97
CA GLY A 189 10.65 18.99 -13.95
C GLY A 189 10.19 17.96 -12.91
N TRP A 190 8.96 18.10 -12.41
CA TRP A 190 8.37 17.13 -11.48
C TRP A 190 7.98 15.86 -12.23
N SER A 191 8.58 14.74 -11.85
CA SER A 191 8.27 13.43 -12.42
C SER A 191 8.16 12.40 -11.31
N GLU A 192 7.28 11.41 -11.48
CA GLU A 192 7.15 10.31 -10.54
C GLU A 192 8.47 9.55 -10.43
N ALA A 193 8.91 9.35 -9.20
CA ALA A 193 10.08 8.57 -8.86
C ALA A 193 9.61 7.23 -8.30
N SER A 194 10.06 6.13 -8.90
CA SER A 194 9.85 4.79 -8.35
C SER A 194 11.03 4.42 -7.46
N GLY A 195 10.78 4.12 -6.19
CA GLY A 195 11.80 3.72 -5.23
C GLY A 195 11.28 2.68 -4.24
N LEU A 196 11.98 1.55 -4.13
CA LEU A 196 11.74 0.56 -3.08
C LEU A 196 11.91 1.21 -1.70
N GLY A 197 11.00 0.95 -0.76
CA GLY A 197 10.99 1.54 0.58
C GLY A 197 10.23 2.86 0.69
N THR A 198 9.91 3.53 -0.42
CA THR A 198 9.26 4.85 -0.41
C THR A 198 7.92 4.88 -1.12
N THR A 199 7.69 3.98 -2.07
CA THR A 199 6.45 3.86 -2.84
C THR A 199 5.70 2.57 -2.53
N GLY A 200 4.38 2.63 -2.33
CA GLY A 200 3.57 1.44 -2.09
C GLY A 200 2.22 1.74 -1.45
N LEU A 201 1.45 0.70 -1.19
CA LEU A 201 0.21 0.77 -0.42
C LEU A 201 0.56 1.06 1.05
N ILE A 202 -0.01 2.13 1.59
CA ILE A 202 0.25 2.58 2.97
C ILE A 202 -0.95 2.38 3.90
N ASP A 203 -2.16 2.32 3.33
CA ASP A 203 -3.38 2.14 4.09
C ASP A 203 -4.45 1.47 3.23
N TYR A 204 -5.30 0.67 3.87
CA TYR A 204 -6.43 0.01 3.23
C TYR A 204 -7.49 -0.40 4.26
N SER A 205 -8.77 -0.28 3.87
CA SER A 205 -9.90 -0.71 4.69
C SER A 205 -10.97 -1.37 3.83
N ILE A 206 -11.57 -2.43 4.36
CA ILE A 206 -12.75 -3.06 3.76
C ILE A 206 -13.87 -3.01 4.80
N ILE A 207 -15.02 -2.48 4.38
CA ILE A 207 -16.28 -2.60 5.09
C ILE A 207 -17.16 -3.48 4.22
N GLY A 208 -17.39 -4.72 4.66
CA GLY A 208 -18.14 -5.68 3.87
C GLY A 208 -18.52 -6.91 4.69
N PRO A 209 -19.24 -7.88 4.09
CA PRO A 209 -19.54 -9.13 4.76
C PRO A 209 -18.24 -9.78 5.23
N ALA A 210 -18.26 -10.27 6.47
CA ALA A 210 -17.15 -11.05 7.01
C ALA A 210 -16.93 -12.26 6.11
N ASP A 211 -15.68 -12.47 5.73
CA ASP A 211 -15.24 -13.65 5.04
C ASP A 211 -15.09 -14.79 6.06
N SER A 212 -16.17 -15.54 6.25
CA SER A 212 -16.23 -16.63 7.23
C SER A 212 -15.17 -17.71 6.99
N SER A 213 -14.60 -17.82 5.78
CA SER A 213 -13.48 -18.73 5.49
C SER A 213 -12.17 -18.24 6.09
N VAL A 214 -11.87 -16.95 5.95
CA VAL A 214 -10.67 -16.31 6.49
C VAL A 214 -10.80 -16.18 8.00
N GLU A 215 -11.97 -15.75 8.50
CA GLU A 215 -12.24 -15.65 9.93
C GLU A 215 -12.06 -17.00 10.64
N SER A 216 -12.57 -18.09 10.04
CA SER A 216 -12.40 -19.44 10.59
C SER A 216 -10.94 -19.90 10.62
N VAL A 217 -10.15 -19.57 9.60
CA VAL A 217 -8.72 -19.89 9.54
C VAL A 217 -7.92 -19.07 10.55
N GLU A 218 -8.14 -17.76 10.61
CA GLU A 218 -7.46 -16.87 11.57
C GLU A 218 -7.80 -17.23 13.01
N GLN A 219 -9.08 -17.49 13.29
CA GLN A 219 -9.52 -17.93 14.62
C GLN A 219 -8.90 -19.29 14.99
N TYR A 220 -8.82 -20.23 14.03
CA TYR A 220 -8.15 -21.50 14.23
C TYR A 220 -6.67 -21.30 14.54
N LEU A 221 -5.91 -20.60 13.68
CA LEU A 221 -4.47 -20.37 13.83
C LEU A 221 -4.15 -19.61 15.12
N ARG A 222 -4.95 -18.61 15.49
CA ARG A 222 -4.80 -17.91 16.76
C ARG A 222 -5.03 -18.82 17.95
N ARG A 223 -6.02 -19.72 17.88
CA ARG A 223 -6.35 -20.64 18.98
C ARG A 223 -5.37 -21.80 19.10
N THR A 224 -4.90 -22.36 17.99
CA THR A 224 -4.10 -23.59 17.98
C THR A 224 -2.61 -23.34 17.90
N LYS A 225 -2.19 -22.30 17.16
CA LYS A 225 -0.78 -21.96 16.94
C LYS A 225 -0.35 -20.67 17.64
N GLY A 226 -1.30 -19.87 18.13
CA GLY A 226 -1.02 -18.56 18.74
C GLY A 226 -0.57 -17.51 17.72
N TRP A 227 -0.88 -17.72 16.43
CA TRP A 227 -0.50 -16.77 15.38
C TRP A 227 -1.52 -15.63 15.27
N PHE A 228 -1.03 -14.43 15.01
CA PHE A 228 -1.82 -13.23 14.84
C PHE A 228 -1.71 -12.69 13.41
N ASP A 229 -2.58 -11.73 13.09
CA ASP A 229 -2.54 -11.05 11.81
C ASP A 229 -1.15 -10.40 11.61
N GLY A 230 -0.50 -10.74 10.51
CA GLY A 230 0.90 -10.37 10.23
C GLY A 230 1.96 -11.45 10.53
N ASP A 231 1.66 -12.53 11.25
CA ASP A 231 2.61 -13.64 11.45
C ASP A 231 2.65 -14.61 10.25
N PHE A 232 1.58 -14.61 9.45
CA PHE A 232 1.41 -15.51 8.33
C PHE A 232 0.73 -14.81 7.15
N ARG A 233 0.84 -15.43 5.99
CA ARG A 233 0.11 -15.10 4.76
C ARG A 233 -0.66 -16.34 4.34
N LEU A 234 -1.97 -16.22 4.09
CA LEU A 234 -2.70 -17.36 3.51
C LEU A 234 -2.63 -17.32 1.98
N GLU A 235 -2.67 -18.49 1.37
CA GLU A 235 -2.58 -18.72 -0.05
C GLU A 235 -3.58 -19.83 -0.44
N PRO A 236 -4.51 -19.58 -1.38
CA PRO A 236 -5.41 -20.63 -1.85
C PRO A 236 -4.60 -21.69 -2.63
N ALA A 237 -4.72 -22.95 -2.22
CA ALA A 237 -4.06 -24.10 -2.84
C ALA A 237 -5.01 -24.94 -3.69
N GLY A 238 -6.20 -24.42 -3.96
CA GLY A 238 -7.22 -25.06 -4.78
C GLY A 238 -8.28 -25.77 -3.95
N VAL A 239 -8.89 -26.79 -4.53
CA VAL A 239 -9.97 -27.59 -3.92
C VAL A 239 -9.45 -29.00 -3.69
N SER A 240 -9.88 -29.64 -2.61
CA SER A 240 -9.52 -31.03 -2.33
C SER A 240 -9.97 -31.96 -3.47
N PRO A 241 -9.30 -33.13 -3.68
CA PRO A 241 -9.62 -34.04 -4.78
C PRO A 241 -11.07 -34.54 -4.81
N ASP A 242 -11.73 -34.53 -3.65
CA ASP A 242 -13.12 -34.90 -3.46
C ASP A 242 -14.11 -33.73 -3.66
N GLY A 243 -13.62 -32.53 -3.95
CA GLY A 243 -14.42 -31.31 -4.19
C GLY A 243 -15.09 -30.73 -2.94
N CYS A 244 -14.93 -31.36 -1.78
CA CYS A 244 -15.70 -31.05 -0.56
C CYS A 244 -15.07 -29.95 0.29
N CYS A 245 -13.78 -29.67 0.11
CA CYS A 245 -13.04 -28.71 0.93
C CYS A 245 -12.25 -27.72 0.06
N ASP A 246 -12.23 -26.47 0.49
CA ASP A 246 -11.27 -25.50 -0.03
C ASP A 246 -9.94 -25.69 0.71
N VAL A 247 -8.83 -25.70 -0.03
CA VAL A 247 -7.50 -25.90 0.52
C VAL A 247 -6.82 -24.54 0.63
N VAL A 248 -6.40 -24.18 1.84
CA VAL A 248 -5.76 -22.89 2.14
C VAL A 248 -4.43 -23.17 2.83
N ARG A 249 -3.33 -22.71 2.24
CA ARG A 249 -2.00 -22.73 2.86
C ARG A 249 -1.82 -21.51 3.72
N ALA A 250 -1.52 -21.68 4.99
CA ALA A 250 -1.07 -20.63 5.89
C ALA A 250 0.46 -20.67 5.96
N ILE A 251 1.11 -19.78 5.24
CA ILE A 251 2.56 -19.67 5.17
C ILE A 251 3.02 -18.72 6.27
N HIS A 252 3.79 -19.23 7.23
CA HIS A 252 4.35 -18.43 8.31
C HIS A 252 5.48 -17.55 7.77
N ARG A 253 5.54 -16.28 8.19
CA ARG A 253 6.56 -15.32 7.69
C ARG A 253 8.00 -15.76 7.94
N PHE A 254 8.26 -16.49 9.02
CA PHE A 254 9.59 -17.10 9.26
C PHE A 254 10.00 -18.11 8.19
N ASP A 255 9.04 -18.78 7.56
CA ASP A 255 9.32 -19.78 6.52
C ASP A 255 9.39 -19.18 5.11
N GLU A 256 8.99 -17.91 4.94
CA GLU A 256 9.02 -17.22 3.65
C GLU A 256 10.46 -17.01 3.13
N ALA A 257 11.46 -16.98 4.03
CA ALA A 257 12.88 -16.82 3.69
C ALA A 257 13.61 -18.15 3.39
N GLY A 258 12.93 -19.30 3.44
CA GLY A 258 13.51 -20.61 3.21
C GLY A 258 13.71 -20.97 1.73
N VAL A 259 14.56 -21.98 1.44
CA VAL A 259 14.79 -22.52 0.08
C VAL A 259 13.51 -23.13 -0.54
N GLN A 260 12.55 -23.51 0.31
CA GLN A 260 11.18 -23.84 -0.05
C GLN A 260 10.23 -23.10 0.90
N PRO A 261 9.47 -22.08 0.42
CA PRO A 261 8.51 -21.38 1.24
C PRO A 261 7.46 -22.36 1.78
N GLY A 262 7.43 -22.53 3.11
CA GLY A 262 6.42 -23.33 3.79
C GLY A 262 6.88 -24.64 4.43
N GLY A 263 8.15 -25.07 4.35
CA GLY A 263 8.58 -26.35 4.94
C GLY A 263 8.72 -26.39 6.47
N GLY A 264 8.36 -25.31 7.18
CA GLY A 264 8.61 -25.14 8.62
C GLY A 264 7.33 -25.11 9.47
N LEU A 265 7.04 -23.94 10.03
CA LEU A 265 5.84 -23.64 10.82
C LEU A 265 4.55 -23.66 9.99
N SER A 266 4.64 -23.46 8.68
CA SER A 266 3.53 -23.32 7.74
C SER A 266 2.68 -24.58 7.61
N VAL A 267 1.40 -24.38 7.34
CA VAL A 267 0.40 -25.46 7.32
C VAL A 267 -0.55 -25.31 6.15
N GLU A 268 -1.06 -26.44 5.69
CA GLU A 268 -2.16 -26.52 4.74
C GLU A 268 -3.44 -26.92 5.49
N LEU A 269 -4.48 -26.09 5.36
CA LEU A 269 -5.76 -26.24 6.03
C LEU A 269 -6.84 -26.61 5.01
N LEU A 270 -7.63 -27.63 5.31
CA LEU A 270 -8.79 -28.01 4.54
C LEU A 270 -10.04 -27.45 5.21
N LEU A 271 -10.72 -26.52 4.54
CA LEU A 271 -11.94 -25.87 5.00
C LEU A 271 -13.15 -26.54 4.37
N ASP A 272 -14.15 -26.93 5.16
CA ASP A 272 -15.41 -27.41 4.62
C ASP A 272 -16.12 -26.31 3.81
N ARG A 273 -16.51 -26.57 2.55
CA ARG A 273 -17.12 -25.55 1.68
C ARG A 273 -18.52 -25.08 2.10
N ARG A 274 -19.19 -25.79 3.00
CA ARG A 274 -20.55 -25.45 3.49
C ARG A 274 -20.51 -24.72 4.82
N THR A 275 -19.61 -25.12 5.71
CA THR A 275 -19.54 -24.57 7.07
C THR A 275 -18.36 -23.63 7.27
N HIS A 276 -17.41 -23.62 6.33
CA HIS A 276 -16.13 -22.91 6.39
C HIS A 276 -15.25 -23.29 7.60
N GLY A 277 -15.63 -24.35 8.33
CA GLY A 277 -14.87 -24.87 9.45
C GLY A 277 -13.64 -25.66 9.00
N ILE A 278 -12.56 -25.56 9.77
CA ILE A 278 -11.34 -26.35 9.53
C ILE A 278 -11.64 -27.82 9.80
N LYS A 279 -11.55 -28.65 8.77
CA LYS A 279 -11.70 -30.12 8.87
C LYS A 279 -10.40 -30.82 9.15
N GLN A 280 -9.32 -30.36 8.53
CA GLN A 280 -8.03 -31.02 8.61
C GLN A 280 -6.90 -30.01 8.47
N GLU A 281 -5.84 -30.21 9.24
CA GLU A 281 -4.54 -29.53 9.10
C GLU A 281 -3.51 -30.53 8.60
N ARG A 282 -2.64 -30.09 7.69
CA ARG A 282 -1.49 -30.83 7.19
C ARG A 282 -0.25 -29.95 7.32
N ALA A 283 0.85 -30.50 7.79
CA ALA A 283 2.13 -29.80 7.73
C ALA A 283 2.53 -29.65 6.25
N MET A 284 2.99 -28.47 5.87
CA MET A 284 3.62 -28.27 4.57
C MET A 284 5.04 -28.86 4.63
N GLN A 285 5.36 -29.74 3.68
CA GLN A 285 6.68 -30.38 3.56
C GLN A 285 7.53 -29.66 2.52
#